data_AF-A0A350M112-F1
#
_entry.id   AF-A0A350M112-F1
#
_cell.length_a   1.000
_cell.length_b   1.000
_cell.length_c   1.000
_cell.angle_alpha   90.00
_cell.angle_beta   90.00
_cell.angle_gamma   90.00
#
_symmetry.space_group_name_H-M   'P 1'
#
loop_
_entity.id
_entity.type
_entity.pdbx_description
1 polymer ?
#
loop_
_entity_poly.entity_id
_entity_poly.type
_entity_poly.pdbx_seq_one_letter_code
_entity_poly.pdbx_strand_id
1 'polypeptide(L)'
;MSFLIPITLVVAVILYIAFVYEPKVDFPYQSEFLKEHQAQYLELEGYKIHYLKSGEGESVILVHGGGTWFYSFRNNIPFLSKHFSVYALDMPGHGYTEYSKEPRFDLDTFADVLNEFMNKLNISKATLVGNSWGGGWVLYFAMKYPDKVNRLVLIGSSGFNVPDTPLWELGKYPIIGEIISKFISLDLVRNSYKDVFYNHTKITDTIIYEVYKPLTFSRNRRATYLGMRNFDWKVTEKTCHG
;
A
#
# COMPACT_ATOMS: atom_id res chain seq x y z
N MET A 1 -41.40 6.66 -24.23
CA MET A 1 -41.36 5.99 -22.90
C MET A 1 -40.59 4.66 -22.89
N SER A 2 -40.20 4.04 -24.02
CA SER A 2 -39.55 2.71 -24.04
C SER A 2 -38.03 2.68 -23.81
N PHE A 3 -37.30 3.78 -23.99
CA PHE A 3 -35.83 3.84 -23.82
C PHE A 3 -35.37 4.16 -22.39
N LEU A 4 -36.26 4.64 -21.51
CA LEU A 4 -35.91 5.04 -20.13
C LEU A 4 -35.72 3.83 -19.19
N ILE A 5 -36.51 2.77 -19.37
CA ILE A 5 -36.45 1.55 -18.57
C ILE A 5 -35.08 0.83 -18.70
N PRO A 6 -34.52 0.60 -19.91
CA PRO A 6 -33.21 -0.05 -20.03
C PRO A 6 -32.08 0.81 -19.45
N ILE A 7 -32.13 2.14 -19.59
CA ILE A 7 -31.12 3.03 -18.99
C ILE A 7 -31.16 2.96 -17.46
N THR A 8 -32.34 3.04 -16.86
CA THR A 8 -32.48 2.96 -15.40
C THR A 8 -31.99 1.63 -14.84
N LEU A 9 -32.26 0.51 -15.53
CA LEU A 9 -31.76 -0.81 -15.14
C LEU A 9 -30.23 -0.88 -15.20
N VAL A 10 -29.62 -0.36 -16.27
CA VAL A 10 -28.16 -0.32 -16.41
C VAL A 10 -27.53 0.50 -15.28
N VAL A 11 -28.07 1.68 -14.99
CA VAL A 11 -27.60 2.52 -13.88
C VAL A 11 -27.75 1.81 -12.54
N ALA A 12 -28.88 1.15 -12.28
CA ALA A 12 -29.10 0.39 -11.05
C ALA A 12 -28.10 -0.76 -10.89
N VAL A 13 -27.80 -1.49 -11.97
CA VAL A 13 -26.79 -2.56 -11.97
C VAL A 13 -25.40 -2.00 -11.69
N ILE A 14 -25.01 -0.90 -12.33
CA ILE A 14 -23.71 -0.25 -12.11
C ILE A 14 -23.57 0.18 -10.64
N LEU A 15 -24.59 0.83 -10.08
CA LEU A 15 -24.59 1.26 -8.68
C LEU A 15 -24.59 0.07 -7.71
N TYR A 16 -25.30 -1.01 -8.03
CA TYR A 16 -25.27 -2.24 -7.25
C TYR A 16 -23.87 -2.86 -7.24
N ILE A 17 -23.20 -2.95 -8.40
CA ILE A 17 -21.84 -3.46 -8.49
C ILE A 17 -20.87 -2.58 -7.70
N ALA A 18 -21.00 -1.25 -7.81
CA ALA A 18 -20.15 -0.31 -7.10
C ALA A 18 -20.35 -0.38 -5.57
N PHE A 19 -21.58 -0.35 -5.07
CA PHE A 19 -21.81 -0.09 -3.64
C PHE A 19 -22.35 -1.27 -2.82
N VAL A 20 -22.75 -2.37 -3.46
CA VAL A 20 -23.40 -3.49 -2.77
C VAL A 20 -22.72 -4.83 -3.03
N TYR A 21 -22.38 -5.13 -4.29
CA TYR A 21 -21.74 -6.39 -4.65
C TYR A 21 -20.28 -6.41 -4.19
N GLU A 22 -19.85 -7.49 -3.53
CA GLU A 22 -18.45 -7.74 -3.22
C GLU A 22 -18.05 -9.13 -3.75
N PRO A 23 -17.07 -9.22 -4.66
CA PRO A 23 -16.67 -10.50 -5.21
C PRO A 23 -15.99 -11.36 -4.13
N LYS A 24 -16.51 -12.58 -3.96
CA LYS A 24 -15.83 -13.61 -3.17
C LYS A 24 -14.67 -14.17 -3.98
N VAL A 25 -13.46 -13.93 -3.51
CA VAL A 25 -12.24 -14.46 -4.12
C VAL A 25 -11.77 -15.65 -3.28
N ASP A 26 -12.02 -16.86 -3.77
CA ASP A 26 -11.47 -18.07 -3.17
C ASP A 26 -10.05 -18.29 -3.71
N PHE A 27 -9.06 -18.04 -2.86
CA PHE A 27 -7.65 -18.21 -3.17
C PHE A 27 -6.94 -18.78 -1.93
N PRO A 28 -6.89 -20.11 -1.78
CA PRO A 28 -6.42 -20.78 -0.57
C PRO A 28 -4.88 -20.81 -0.45
N TYR A 29 -4.20 -19.78 -0.98
CA TYR A 29 -2.76 -19.61 -0.82
C TYR A 29 -2.40 -19.18 0.61
N GLN A 30 -1.36 -19.80 1.15
CA GLN A 30 -0.70 -19.41 2.38
C GLN A 30 0.72 -18.94 2.03
N SER A 31 1.11 -17.79 2.57
CA SER A 31 2.42 -17.18 2.33
C SER A 31 3.54 -18.13 2.73
N GLU A 32 4.42 -18.47 1.79
CA GLU A 32 5.63 -19.24 2.10
C GLU A 32 6.62 -18.36 2.86
N PHE A 33 6.66 -17.06 2.54
CA PHE A 33 7.49 -16.09 3.23
C PHE A 33 7.18 -16.02 4.73
N LEU A 34 5.90 -15.93 5.09
CA LEU A 34 5.47 -15.84 6.49
C LEU A 34 5.64 -17.15 7.28
N LYS A 35 5.83 -18.31 6.61
CA LYS A 35 6.20 -19.55 7.31
C LYS A 35 7.62 -19.48 7.85
N GLU A 36 8.52 -18.82 7.13
CA GLU A 36 9.94 -18.70 7.48
C GLU A 36 10.25 -17.42 8.26
N HIS A 37 9.46 -16.35 8.06
CA HIS A 37 9.68 -15.04 8.66
C HIS A 37 8.52 -14.69 9.59
N GLN A 38 8.76 -14.77 10.89
CA GLN A 38 7.74 -14.46 11.90
C GLN A 38 7.43 -12.97 11.94
N ALA A 39 6.38 -12.58 11.24
CA ALA A 39 5.79 -11.27 11.38
C ALA A 39 5.06 -11.13 12.73
N GLN A 40 4.94 -9.89 13.17
CA GLN A 40 4.35 -9.46 14.42
C GLN A 40 3.16 -8.55 14.12
N TYR A 41 2.29 -8.39 15.12
CA TYR A 41 1.20 -7.42 15.08
C TYR A 41 1.35 -6.42 16.22
N LEU A 42 1.17 -5.14 15.91
CA LEU A 42 1.17 -4.04 16.86
C LEU A 42 -0.21 -3.38 16.89
N GLU A 43 -0.83 -3.32 18.06
CA GLU A 43 -2.11 -2.64 18.25
C GLU A 43 -1.88 -1.13 18.42
N LEU A 44 -2.47 -0.36 17.50
CA LEU A 44 -2.52 1.10 17.49
C LEU A 44 -3.99 1.54 17.62
N GLU A 45 -4.24 2.83 17.81
CA GLU A 45 -5.62 3.34 17.84
C GLU A 45 -6.35 3.06 16.52
N GLY A 46 -7.24 2.06 16.56
CA GLY A 46 -8.06 1.68 15.41
C GLY A 46 -7.39 0.78 14.37
N TYR A 47 -6.10 0.41 14.55
CA TYR A 47 -5.34 -0.43 13.62
C TYR A 47 -4.64 -1.58 14.32
N LYS A 48 -4.53 -2.70 13.60
CA LYS A 48 -3.66 -3.82 13.95
C LYS A 48 -2.58 -3.93 12.89
N ILE A 49 -1.44 -3.29 13.14
CA ILE A 49 -0.35 -3.15 12.17
C ILE A 49 0.45 -4.44 12.09
N HIS A 50 0.49 -5.03 10.90
CA HIS A 50 1.35 -6.16 10.58
C HIS A 50 2.76 -5.66 10.22
N TYR A 51 3.79 -6.18 10.87
CA TYR A 51 5.17 -5.77 10.61
C TYR A 51 6.18 -6.89 10.91
N LEU A 52 7.38 -6.75 10.39
CA LEU A 52 8.53 -7.61 10.69
C LEU A 52 9.63 -6.76 11.34
N LYS A 53 10.26 -7.29 12.40
CA LYS A 53 11.49 -6.75 12.98
C LYS A 53 12.63 -7.74 12.75
N SER A 54 13.79 -7.26 12.29
CA SER A 54 15.00 -8.07 12.15
C SER A 54 16.24 -7.24 12.42
N GLY A 55 17.23 -7.83 13.09
CA GLY A 55 18.49 -7.17 13.40
C GLY A 55 18.43 -6.18 14.57
N GLU A 56 19.57 -5.54 14.81
CA GLU A 56 19.86 -4.64 15.93
C GLU A 56 20.68 -3.44 15.45
N GLY A 57 20.73 -2.38 16.27
CA GLY A 57 21.45 -1.14 15.93
C GLY A 57 20.52 0.02 15.54
N GLU A 58 21.01 0.94 14.70
CA GLU A 58 20.21 2.09 14.25
C GLU A 58 18.93 1.64 13.54
N SER A 59 17.82 2.36 13.78
CA SER A 59 16.51 1.98 13.24
C SER A 59 16.39 2.34 11.76
N VAL A 60 15.96 1.38 10.95
CA VAL A 60 15.59 1.55 9.54
C VAL A 60 14.15 1.07 9.36
N ILE A 61 13.28 1.93 8.83
CA ILE A 61 11.88 1.58 8.55
C ILE A 61 11.67 1.48 7.04
N LEU A 62 11.19 0.33 6.57
CA LEU A 62 10.90 0.03 5.17
C LEU A 62 9.40 0.17 4.92
N VAL A 63 9.02 1.05 4.00
CA VAL A 63 7.64 1.41 3.67
C VAL A 63 7.35 1.02 2.22
N HIS A 64 6.44 0.06 2.03
CA HIS A 64 6.12 -0.54 0.74
C HIS A 64 5.31 0.39 -0.18
N GLY A 65 5.17 0.02 -1.45
CA GLY A 65 4.33 0.72 -2.43
C GLY A 65 2.84 0.35 -2.36
N GLY A 66 2.00 1.14 -3.05
CA GLY A 66 0.56 0.94 -3.11
C GLY A 66 0.17 -0.44 -3.64
N GLY A 67 -0.86 -1.07 -3.05
CA GLY A 67 -1.32 -2.41 -3.44
C GLY A 67 -0.31 -3.55 -3.19
N THR A 68 0.81 -3.26 -2.52
CA THR A 68 1.80 -4.27 -2.09
C THR A 68 1.85 -4.37 -0.56
N TRP A 69 2.86 -5.02 -0.03
CA TRP A 69 3.11 -5.19 1.41
C TRP A 69 4.61 -5.33 1.66
N PHE A 70 5.06 -5.45 2.91
CA PHE A 70 6.50 -5.42 3.23
C PHE A 70 7.32 -6.51 2.51
N TYR A 71 6.68 -7.58 2.00
CA TYR A 71 7.29 -8.62 1.18
C TYR A 71 8.05 -8.09 -0.04
N SER A 72 7.69 -6.90 -0.54
CA SER A 72 8.45 -6.20 -1.59
C SER A 72 9.92 -5.99 -1.21
N PHE A 73 10.24 -5.91 0.08
CA PHE A 73 11.59 -5.78 0.62
C PHE A 73 12.24 -7.09 1.08
N ARG A 74 11.65 -8.26 0.79
CA ARG A 74 12.15 -9.58 1.25
C ARG A 74 13.64 -9.83 1.04
N ASN A 75 14.21 -9.31 -0.04
CA ASN A 75 15.64 -9.47 -0.36
C ASN A 75 16.51 -8.39 0.33
N ASN A 76 15.93 -7.26 0.70
CA ASN A 76 16.62 -6.17 1.39
C ASN A 76 16.74 -6.43 2.89
N ILE A 77 15.67 -6.95 3.51
CA ILE A 77 15.60 -7.23 4.95
C ILE A 77 16.81 -8.02 5.46
N PRO A 78 17.16 -9.21 4.93
CA PRO A 78 18.26 -10.03 5.47
C PRO A 78 19.65 -9.41 5.23
N PHE A 79 19.78 -8.50 4.28
CA PHE A 79 21.03 -7.78 4.05
C PHE A 79 21.18 -6.62 5.03
N LEU A 80 20.13 -5.81 5.19
CA LEU A 80 20.12 -4.65 6.07
C LEU A 80 20.17 -5.05 7.56
N SER A 81 19.51 -6.15 7.94
CA SER A 81 19.43 -6.59 9.35
C SER A 81 20.76 -7.05 9.93
N LYS A 82 21.80 -7.23 9.10
CA LYS A 82 23.18 -7.47 9.56
C LYS A 82 23.83 -6.24 10.21
N HIS A 83 23.27 -5.05 9.95
CA HIS A 83 23.87 -3.77 10.35
C HIS A 83 22.90 -2.84 11.08
N PHE A 84 21.58 -3.06 10.93
CA PHE A 84 20.54 -2.16 11.41
C PHE A 84 19.41 -2.93 12.10
N SER A 85 18.66 -2.24 12.96
CA SER A 85 17.37 -2.74 13.42
C SER A 85 16.31 -2.37 12.39
N VAL A 86 15.96 -3.34 11.55
CA VAL A 86 15.06 -3.17 10.40
C VAL A 86 13.63 -3.46 10.84
N TYR A 87 12.74 -2.50 10.56
CA TYR A 87 11.31 -2.61 10.71
C TYR A 87 10.67 -2.51 9.32
N ALA A 88 9.90 -3.51 8.90
CA ALA A 88 9.16 -3.47 7.65
C ALA A 88 7.68 -3.66 7.97
N LEU A 89 6.86 -2.64 7.72
CA LEU A 89 5.45 -2.63 8.11
C LEU A 89 4.52 -2.58 6.90
N ASP A 90 3.34 -3.16 7.08
CA ASP A 90 2.22 -2.99 6.16
C ASP A 90 1.42 -1.75 6.57
N MET A 91 1.35 -0.76 5.69
CA MET A 91 0.58 0.46 5.94
C MET A 91 -0.93 0.17 5.96
N PRO A 92 -1.76 1.06 6.54
CA PRO A 92 -3.21 0.86 6.60
C PRO A 92 -3.82 0.45 5.26
N GLY A 93 -4.62 -0.62 5.28
CA GLY A 93 -5.29 -1.16 4.10
C GLY A 93 -4.36 -1.85 3.09
N HIS A 94 -3.19 -2.27 3.53
CA HIS A 94 -2.24 -3.03 2.72
C HIS A 94 -1.80 -4.29 3.46
N GLY A 95 -1.33 -5.28 2.69
CA GLY A 95 -0.83 -6.54 3.25
C GLY A 95 -1.81 -7.18 4.22
N TYR A 96 -1.30 -7.49 5.42
CA TYR A 96 -2.08 -8.12 6.49
C TYR A 96 -2.48 -7.16 7.61
N THR A 97 -2.19 -5.87 7.47
CA THR A 97 -2.66 -4.85 8.41
C THR A 97 -4.19 -4.73 8.38
N GLU A 98 -4.80 -4.65 9.57
CA GLU A 98 -6.24 -4.52 9.73
C GLU A 98 -6.60 -3.16 10.32
N TYR A 99 -7.83 -2.71 10.06
CA TYR A 99 -8.40 -1.49 10.64
C TYR A 99 -9.82 -1.76 11.10
N SER A 100 -10.19 -1.20 12.25
CA SER A 100 -11.51 -1.35 12.87
C SER A 100 -12.59 -0.47 12.22
N LYS A 101 -12.18 0.68 11.69
CA LYS A 101 -13.01 1.63 10.95
C LYS A 101 -12.24 2.10 9.73
N GLU A 102 -12.94 2.27 8.61
CA GLU A 102 -12.39 2.84 7.38
C GLU A 102 -11.81 4.25 7.66
N PRO A 103 -10.50 4.46 7.54
CA PRO A 103 -9.90 5.78 7.68
C PRO A 103 -10.06 6.59 6.39
N ARG A 104 -9.59 7.84 6.41
CA ARG A 104 -9.65 8.71 5.22
C ARG A 104 -8.71 8.26 4.10
N PHE A 105 -7.68 7.48 4.42
CA PHE A 105 -6.62 7.08 3.47
C PHE A 105 -5.99 8.28 2.75
N ASP A 106 -5.69 9.35 3.50
CA ASP A 106 -4.96 10.53 3.03
C ASP A 106 -3.53 10.54 3.58
N LEU A 107 -2.69 11.48 3.12
CA LEU A 107 -1.28 11.54 3.55
C LEU A 107 -1.12 11.71 5.07
N ASP A 108 -2.03 12.44 5.72
CA ASP A 108 -2.06 12.58 7.18
C ASP A 108 -2.30 11.25 7.88
N THR A 109 -3.27 10.46 7.43
CA THR A 109 -3.55 9.13 7.97
C THR A 109 -2.29 8.27 7.98
N PHE A 110 -1.56 8.22 6.86
CA PHE A 110 -0.37 7.37 6.73
C PHE A 110 0.79 7.91 7.58
N ALA A 111 0.98 9.23 7.64
CA ALA A 111 2.03 9.82 8.48
C ALA A 111 1.76 9.63 9.98
N ASP A 112 0.51 9.79 10.41
CA ASP A 112 0.12 9.68 11.81
C ASP A 112 0.26 8.24 12.31
N VAL A 113 -0.14 7.26 11.49
CA VAL A 113 0.06 5.84 11.79
C VAL A 113 1.55 5.48 11.89
N LEU A 114 2.39 5.98 10.99
CA LEU A 114 3.84 5.76 11.07
C LEU A 114 4.43 6.40 12.34
N ASN A 115 3.95 7.59 12.73
CA ASN A 115 4.39 8.25 13.96
C ASN A 115 3.98 7.45 15.21
N GLU A 116 2.74 6.97 15.26
CA GLU A 116 2.24 6.15 16.36
C GLU A 116 2.99 4.81 16.45
N PHE A 117 3.24 4.16 15.30
CA PHE A 117 4.08 2.97 15.20
C PHE A 117 5.47 3.20 15.81
N MET A 118 6.13 4.29 15.41
CA MET A 118 7.43 4.68 15.97
C MET A 118 7.36 4.91 17.48
N ASN A 119 6.34 5.64 17.96
CA ASN A 119 6.18 5.94 19.38
C ASN A 119 5.95 4.67 20.21
N LYS A 120 5.09 3.76 19.75
CA LYS A 120 4.78 2.49 20.45
C LYS A 120 5.98 1.56 20.56
N LEU A 121 6.88 1.59 19.58
CA LEU A 121 8.12 0.82 19.59
C LEU A 121 9.30 1.57 20.20
N ASN A 122 9.07 2.76 20.76
CA ASN A 122 10.10 3.65 21.34
C ASN A 122 11.21 4.03 20.34
N ILE A 123 10.85 4.16 19.06
CA ILE A 123 11.75 4.63 18.00
C ILE A 123 11.67 6.15 17.95
N SER A 124 12.66 6.83 18.53
CA SER A 124 12.72 8.30 18.52
C SER A 124 13.02 8.85 17.13
N LYS A 125 13.95 8.21 16.41
CA LYS A 125 14.42 8.62 15.08
C LYS A 125 14.78 7.41 14.24
N ALA A 126 14.47 7.43 12.94
CA ALA A 126 14.81 6.32 12.03
C ALA A 126 15.25 6.80 10.64
N THR A 127 16.00 5.96 9.94
CA THR A 127 16.14 6.07 8.48
C THR A 127 14.88 5.51 7.84
N LEU A 128 14.23 6.29 6.98
CA LEU A 128 13.01 5.87 6.28
C LEU A 128 13.34 5.53 4.83
N VAL A 129 12.91 4.34 4.39
CA VAL A 129 13.07 3.85 3.03
C VAL A 129 11.69 3.60 2.43
N GLY A 130 11.30 4.38 1.43
CA GLY A 130 9.98 4.29 0.81
C GLY A 130 10.05 3.92 -0.67
N ASN A 131 9.21 2.99 -1.11
CA ASN A 131 9.07 2.63 -2.52
C ASN A 131 7.72 3.10 -3.10
N SER A 132 7.71 3.70 -4.30
CA SER A 132 6.48 4.14 -4.96
C SER A 132 5.65 5.06 -4.05
N TRP A 133 4.38 4.73 -3.79
CA TRP A 133 3.55 5.44 -2.80
C TRP A 133 4.20 5.54 -1.43
N GLY A 134 4.90 4.49 -0.99
CA GLY A 134 5.67 4.49 0.25
C GLY A 134 6.73 5.57 0.29
N GLY A 135 7.33 5.91 -0.86
CA GLY A 135 8.25 7.03 -0.99
C GLY A 135 7.58 8.38 -0.73
N GLY A 136 6.40 8.59 -1.33
CA GLY A 136 5.60 9.80 -1.10
C GLY A 136 5.10 9.91 0.35
N TRP A 137 4.71 8.78 0.96
CA TRP A 137 4.30 8.73 2.36
C TRP A 137 5.45 9.09 3.31
N VAL A 138 6.64 8.54 3.12
CA VAL A 138 7.80 8.88 3.97
C VAL A 138 8.32 10.29 3.73
N LEU A 139 8.16 10.81 2.50
CA LEU A 139 8.48 12.20 2.19
C LEU A 139 7.54 13.15 2.94
N TYR A 140 6.23 12.91 2.87
CA TYR A 140 5.25 13.69 3.63
C TYR A 140 5.46 13.55 5.15
N PHE A 141 5.77 12.34 5.63
CA PHE A 141 6.12 12.12 7.04
C PHE A 141 7.33 12.97 7.45
N ALA A 142 8.38 13.03 6.64
CA ALA A 142 9.58 13.83 6.93
C ALA A 142 9.28 15.33 7.00
N MET A 143 8.30 15.82 6.23
CA MET A 143 7.82 17.20 6.33
C MET A 143 7.04 17.46 7.61
N LYS A 144 6.17 16.53 8.00
CA LYS A 144 5.29 16.66 9.18
C LYS A 144 6.03 16.43 10.50
N TYR A 145 7.01 15.53 10.50
CA TYR A 145 7.77 15.09 11.68
C TYR A 145 9.29 15.07 11.43
N PRO A 146 9.92 16.21 11.08
CA PRO A 146 11.32 16.25 10.65
C PRO A 146 12.30 15.72 11.71
N ASP A 147 12.03 15.96 12.99
CA ASP A 147 12.90 15.52 14.10
C ASP A 147 12.98 13.99 14.24
N LYS A 148 12.01 13.27 13.67
CA LYS A 148 11.92 11.80 13.71
C LYS A 148 12.64 11.12 12.54
N VAL A 149 13.20 11.87 11.58
CA VAL A 149 13.84 11.32 10.38
C VAL A 149 15.36 11.53 10.41
N ASN A 150 16.12 10.44 10.38
CA ASN A 150 17.59 10.47 10.29
C ASN A 150 18.04 10.67 8.85
N ARG A 151 17.54 9.81 7.95
CA ARG A 151 17.83 9.83 6.52
C ARG A 151 16.58 9.38 5.76
N LEU A 152 16.45 9.82 4.52
CA LEU A 152 15.35 9.49 3.64
C LEU A 152 15.88 8.82 2.37
N VAL A 153 15.35 7.64 2.02
CA VAL A 153 15.68 6.91 0.79
C VAL A 153 14.42 6.68 -0.01
N LEU A 154 14.39 7.20 -1.24
CA LEU A 154 13.22 7.20 -2.12
C LEU A 154 13.47 6.31 -3.34
N ILE A 155 12.68 5.24 -3.49
CA ILE A 155 12.86 4.23 -4.54
C ILE A 155 11.67 4.31 -5.51
N GLY A 156 11.87 4.94 -6.67
CA GLY A 156 10.81 5.11 -7.67
C GLY A 156 9.57 5.79 -7.08
N SER A 157 9.78 6.85 -6.31
CA SER A 157 8.81 7.44 -5.39
C SER A 157 7.71 8.25 -6.07
N SER A 158 6.51 8.22 -5.49
CA SER A 158 5.47 9.25 -5.68
C SER A 158 5.82 10.54 -4.91
N GLY A 159 4.93 11.52 -4.89
CA GLY A 159 5.13 12.79 -4.19
C GLY A 159 5.87 13.86 -5.00
N PHE A 160 6.16 13.57 -6.27
CA PHE A 160 6.74 14.50 -7.24
C PHE A 160 5.77 14.69 -8.42
N ASN A 161 5.96 15.76 -9.20
CA ASN A 161 5.09 16.12 -10.33
C ASN A 161 5.30 15.19 -11.54
N VAL A 162 4.82 13.96 -11.40
CA VAL A 162 4.79 12.96 -12.46
C VAL A 162 3.32 12.76 -12.83
N PRO A 163 2.95 12.96 -14.11
CA PRO A 163 1.59 12.69 -14.55
C PRO A 163 1.20 11.24 -14.28
N ASP A 164 0.00 11.06 -13.76
CA ASP A 164 -0.59 9.73 -13.61
C ASP A 164 -0.87 9.12 -15.00
N THR A 165 -0.86 7.79 -15.06
CA THR A 165 -1.29 7.11 -16.30
C THR A 165 -2.80 7.25 -16.48
N PRO A 166 -3.34 7.14 -17.71
CA PRO A 166 -4.78 7.25 -17.95
C PRO A 166 -5.64 6.30 -17.12
N LEU A 167 -5.12 5.11 -16.80
CA LEU A 167 -5.83 4.14 -15.94
C LEU A 167 -5.95 4.65 -14.49
N TRP A 168 -4.90 5.28 -13.96
CA TRP A 168 -4.94 5.87 -12.61
C TRP A 168 -5.89 7.05 -12.55
N GLU A 169 -5.91 7.91 -13.57
CA GLU A 169 -6.87 9.02 -13.66
C GLU A 169 -8.33 8.53 -13.72
N LEU A 170 -8.58 7.45 -14.47
CA LEU A 170 -9.90 6.82 -14.52
C LEU A 170 -10.32 6.21 -13.17
N GLY A 171 -9.35 5.64 -12.44
CA GLY A 171 -9.55 5.07 -11.10
C GLY A 171 -9.98 6.10 -10.05
N LYS A 172 -9.81 7.40 -10.31
CA LYS A 172 -10.21 8.46 -9.37
C LYS A 172 -11.71 8.74 -9.34
N TYR A 173 -12.47 8.29 -10.34
CA TYR A 173 -13.91 8.52 -10.42
C TYR A 173 -14.66 7.57 -9.46
N PRO A 174 -15.62 8.06 -8.64
CA PRO A 174 -16.17 7.28 -7.53
C PRO A 174 -16.73 5.90 -7.90
N ILE A 175 -17.56 5.85 -8.94
CA ILE A 175 -18.22 4.62 -9.37
C ILE A 175 -17.23 3.71 -10.12
N ILE A 176 -16.41 4.32 -10.98
CA ILE A 176 -15.51 3.57 -11.87
C ILE A 176 -14.36 2.94 -11.07
N GLY A 177 -13.71 3.71 -10.20
CA GLY A 177 -12.63 3.22 -9.36
C GLY A 177 -13.08 2.13 -8.38
N GLU A 178 -14.27 2.28 -7.79
CA GLU A 178 -14.86 1.27 -6.91
C GLU A 178 -15.06 -0.05 -7.68
N ILE A 179 -15.61 -0.01 -8.91
CA ILE A 179 -15.78 -1.19 -9.76
C ILE A 179 -14.42 -1.78 -10.15
N ILE A 180 -13.50 -0.98 -10.70
CA ILE A 180 -12.17 -1.46 -11.14
C ILE A 180 -11.44 -2.14 -9.99
N SER A 181 -11.49 -1.56 -8.79
CA SER A 181 -10.81 -2.10 -7.62
C SER A 181 -11.28 -3.50 -7.25
N LYS A 182 -12.56 -3.83 -7.47
CA LYS A 182 -13.15 -5.14 -7.13
C LYS A 182 -12.72 -6.27 -8.05
N PHE A 183 -12.35 -5.97 -9.29
CA PHE A 183 -12.04 -6.98 -10.32
C PHE A 183 -10.55 -7.17 -10.57
N ILE A 184 -9.70 -6.89 -9.57
CA ILE A 184 -8.28 -7.26 -9.62
C ILE A 184 -8.15 -8.78 -9.69
N SER A 185 -7.46 -9.28 -10.71
CA SER A 185 -7.23 -10.71 -10.94
C SER A 185 -5.75 -11.08 -10.84
N LEU A 186 -5.49 -12.37 -10.67
CA LEU A 186 -4.14 -12.92 -10.66
C LEU A 186 -3.37 -12.61 -11.95
N ASP A 187 -4.04 -12.70 -13.11
CA ASP A 187 -3.45 -12.40 -14.40
C ASP A 187 -3.15 -10.90 -14.57
N LEU A 188 -4.02 -10.03 -14.04
CA LEU A 188 -3.76 -8.59 -14.02
C LEU A 188 -2.48 -8.29 -13.23
N VAL A 189 -2.34 -8.88 -12.03
CA VAL A 189 -1.13 -8.74 -11.20
C VAL A 189 0.10 -9.32 -11.90
N ARG A 190 -0.01 -10.50 -12.51
CA ARG A 190 1.10 -11.11 -13.23
C ARG A 190 1.56 -10.25 -14.41
N ASN A 191 0.62 -9.68 -15.15
CA ASN A 191 0.93 -8.83 -16.30
C ASN A 191 1.55 -7.50 -15.85
N SER A 192 1.03 -6.86 -14.81
CA SER A 192 1.65 -5.63 -14.29
C SER A 192 3.09 -5.85 -13.78
N TYR A 193 3.40 -7.05 -13.28
CA TYR A 193 4.75 -7.40 -12.86
C TYR A 193 5.74 -7.52 -14.03
N LYS A 194 5.28 -7.77 -15.26
CA LYS A 194 6.14 -7.74 -16.46
C LYS A 194 6.59 -6.32 -16.80
N ASP A 195 5.80 -5.31 -16.43
CA ASP A 195 6.14 -3.91 -16.70
C ASP A 195 7.18 -3.35 -15.70
N VAL A 196 7.33 -3.97 -14.53
CA VAL A 196 8.25 -3.50 -13.46
C VAL A 196 9.49 -4.37 -13.26
N PHE A 197 9.51 -5.60 -13.79
CA PHE A 197 10.68 -6.48 -13.77
C PHE A 197 11.39 -6.45 -15.11
N TYR A 198 12.65 -6.00 -15.14
CA TYR A 198 13.48 -6.15 -16.35
C TYR A 198 13.77 -7.63 -16.67
N ASN A 199 14.08 -8.44 -15.66
CA ASN A 199 14.31 -9.87 -15.82
C ASN A 199 13.05 -10.67 -15.53
N HIS A 200 12.31 -11.03 -16.58
CA HIS A 200 11.05 -11.77 -16.47
C HIS A 200 11.20 -13.17 -15.86
N THR A 201 12.39 -13.78 -15.90
CA THR A 201 12.62 -15.09 -15.23
C THR A 201 12.47 -15.03 -13.72
N LYS A 202 12.49 -13.82 -13.13
CA LYS A 202 12.26 -13.59 -11.71
C LYS A 202 10.78 -13.46 -11.35
N ILE A 203 9.87 -13.44 -12.32
CA ILE A 203 8.42 -13.37 -12.09
C ILE A 203 7.92 -14.80 -11.85
N THR A 204 8.10 -15.29 -10.63
CA THR A 204 7.65 -16.63 -10.23
C THR A 204 6.21 -16.61 -9.73
N ASP A 205 5.56 -17.78 -9.76
CA ASP A 205 4.22 -17.95 -9.20
C ASP A 205 4.18 -17.56 -7.72
N THR A 206 5.19 -17.95 -6.94
CA THR A 206 5.31 -17.55 -5.54
C THR A 206 5.25 -16.03 -5.38
N ILE A 207 6.02 -15.25 -6.15
CA ILE A 207 6.01 -13.79 -6.03
C ILE A 207 4.62 -13.23 -6.37
N ILE A 208 4.00 -13.73 -7.43
CA ILE A 208 2.66 -13.28 -7.81
C ILE A 208 1.62 -13.66 -6.76
N TYR A 209 1.71 -14.84 -6.15
CA TYR A 209 0.78 -15.30 -5.10
C TYR A 209 0.93 -14.51 -3.81
N GLU A 210 2.16 -14.22 -3.40
CA GLU A 210 2.45 -13.38 -2.23
C GLU A 210 1.86 -11.98 -2.40
N VAL A 211 1.88 -11.41 -3.61
CA VAL A 211 1.32 -10.09 -3.88
C VAL A 211 -0.20 -10.14 -4.05
N TYR A 212 -0.71 -11.14 -4.75
CA TYR A 212 -2.14 -11.25 -5.02
C TYR A 212 -2.96 -11.62 -3.78
N LYS A 213 -2.42 -12.41 -2.85
CA LYS A 213 -3.17 -12.87 -1.68
C LYS A 213 -3.73 -11.71 -0.83
N PRO A 214 -2.96 -10.68 -0.44
CA PRO A 214 -3.54 -9.51 0.23
C PRO A 214 -4.56 -8.72 -0.60
N LEU A 215 -4.44 -8.74 -1.93
CA LEU A 215 -5.41 -8.11 -2.83
C LEU A 215 -6.74 -8.89 -2.90
N THR A 216 -6.81 -10.11 -2.37
CA THR A 216 -8.08 -10.82 -2.23
C THR A 216 -8.94 -10.27 -1.08
N PHE A 217 -8.38 -9.45 -0.19
CA PHE A 217 -9.13 -8.81 0.89
C PHE A 217 -9.83 -7.56 0.39
N SER A 218 -11.17 -7.51 0.52
CA SER A 218 -12.00 -6.36 0.09
C SER A 218 -11.51 -5.05 0.69
N ARG A 219 -11.14 -5.07 1.99
CA ARG A 219 -10.58 -3.94 2.72
C ARG A 219 -9.33 -3.35 2.06
N ASN A 220 -8.49 -4.17 1.42
CA ASN A 220 -7.25 -3.72 0.80
C ASN A 220 -7.50 -3.15 -0.60
N ARG A 221 -8.40 -3.77 -1.38
CA ARG A 221 -8.82 -3.24 -2.69
C ARG A 221 -9.46 -1.87 -2.53
N ARG A 222 -10.37 -1.75 -1.55
CA ARG A 222 -11.03 -0.50 -1.20
C ARG A 222 -10.05 0.57 -0.72
N ALA A 223 -9.11 0.22 0.15
CA ALA A 223 -8.06 1.14 0.60
C ALA A 223 -7.16 1.62 -0.54
N THR A 224 -6.77 0.72 -1.45
CA THR A 224 -5.96 1.08 -2.63
C THR A 224 -6.70 2.11 -3.47
N TYR A 225 -7.99 1.88 -3.77
CA TYR A 225 -8.83 2.81 -4.51
C TYR A 225 -8.98 4.17 -3.80
N LEU A 226 -9.26 4.18 -2.49
CA LEU A 226 -9.39 5.44 -1.74
C LEU A 226 -8.07 6.22 -1.70
N GLY A 227 -6.93 5.52 -1.60
CA GLY A 227 -5.61 6.13 -1.73
C GLY A 227 -5.40 6.82 -3.07
N MET A 228 -5.81 6.19 -4.19
CA MET A 228 -5.73 6.82 -5.53
C MET A 228 -6.45 8.17 -5.59
N ARG A 229 -7.53 8.31 -4.83
CA ARG A 229 -8.39 9.50 -4.83
C ARG A 229 -7.91 10.57 -3.86
N ASN A 230 -7.38 10.17 -2.71
CA ASN A 230 -7.23 11.05 -1.56
C ASN A 230 -5.78 11.51 -1.33
N PHE A 231 -4.78 10.91 -2.01
CA PHE A 231 -3.41 11.41 -1.94
C PHE A 231 -3.22 12.68 -2.77
N ASP A 232 -3.01 13.81 -2.09
CA ASP A 232 -2.66 15.08 -2.71
C ASP A 232 -1.13 15.30 -2.72
N TRP A 233 -0.48 14.81 -3.78
CA TRP A 233 0.97 14.93 -3.96
C TRP A 233 1.46 16.36 -4.21
N LYS A 234 0.56 17.33 -4.44
CA LYS A 234 0.95 18.75 -4.58
C LYS A 234 1.55 19.31 -3.31
N VAL A 235 1.18 18.74 -2.14
CA VAL A 235 1.69 19.17 -0.84
C VAL A 235 3.17 18.85 -0.71
N THR A 236 3.59 17.64 -1.11
CA THR A 236 5.00 17.24 -1.11
C THR A 236 5.80 17.98 -2.17
N GLU A 237 5.22 18.20 -3.36
CA GLU A 237 5.87 18.92 -4.47
C GLU A 237 6.29 20.35 -4.09
N LYS A 238 5.37 21.14 -3.53
CA LYS A 238 5.65 22.54 -3.14
C LYS A 238 6.86 22.68 -2.23
N THR A 239 7.11 21.66 -1.41
CA THR A 239 8.14 21.69 -0.39
C THR A 239 9.51 21.26 -0.93
N CYS A 240 9.56 20.48 -2.01
CA CYS A 240 10.81 20.13 -2.67
C CYS A 240 11.35 21.24 -3.60
N HIS A 241 10.51 22.21 -3.97
CA HIS A 241 10.86 23.32 -4.87
C HIS A 241 11.00 24.68 -4.17
N GLY A 242 10.75 24.76 -2.86
CA GLY A 242 10.96 25.96 -2.04
C GLY A 242 12.26 25.89 -1.26
#